data_AF-A0A4U1J0J4-F1
#
_entry.id   AF-A0A4U1J0J4-F1
#
_cell.length_a   1.000
_cell.length_b   1.000
_cell.length_c   1.000
_cell.angle_alpha   90.00
_cell.angle_beta   90.00
_cell.angle_gamma   90.00
#
_symmetry.space_group_name_H-M   'P 1'
#
loop_
_entity.id
_entity.type
_entity.pdbx_description
1 polymer ?
#
loop_
_entity_poly.entity_id
_entity_poly.type
_entity_poly.pdbx_seq_one_letter_code
_entity_poly.pdbx_strand_id
1 'polypeptide(L)'
;MTTRRTALLFLASLGLLVSREARADLIPDGEKRVDYTFELENSSQFPDYVFLAHPYTTSFGAPMPELCVLGGMPRIVGKYVQPVVYAMKKSDYEASSLRKLEGAALEAFFAEGKGLISSGLTIRPEHFVPDRWPVKGMHDVVRVEKLEGGVFVARLVKVVYFFDDGKRVPVDYPADGKRPFPPGFAPTPPRDEAAETPSPSTTADPAENTPAAPAHAPSGCGGCAVKGEEGAAGFMFLLGALAALRGRRRAGNSGSMAP
;
A
#
# COMPACT_ATOMS: atom_id res chain seq x y z
N MET A 1 -46.42 28.63 28.66
CA MET A 1 -46.45 27.15 28.76
C MET A 1 -46.85 26.62 27.40
N THR A 2 -46.13 25.83 26.60
CA THR A 2 -44.81 25.20 26.73
C THR A 2 -44.42 24.74 25.30
N THR A 3 -44.12 25.69 24.40
CA THR A 3 -43.69 25.48 23.01
C THR A 3 -42.20 25.11 22.95
N ARG A 4 -41.80 23.98 23.55
CA ARG A 4 -40.38 23.56 23.63
C ARG A 4 -40.13 22.04 23.54
N ARG A 5 -41.09 21.24 23.08
CA ARG A 5 -40.93 19.77 23.03
C ARG A 5 -40.75 19.15 21.64
N THR A 6 -40.92 19.91 20.56
CA THR A 6 -40.93 19.35 19.19
C THR A 6 -39.60 19.50 18.43
N ALA A 7 -38.64 20.27 18.96
CA ALA A 7 -37.38 20.57 18.24
C ALA A 7 -36.25 19.55 18.48
N LEU A 8 -36.39 18.64 19.46
CA LEU A 8 -35.32 17.72 19.86
C LEU A 8 -35.39 16.32 19.21
N LEU A 9 -36.49 16.00 18.52
CA LEU A 9 -36.66 14.71 17.84
C LEU A 9 -36.22 14.71 16.37
N PHE A 10 -35.97 15.86 15.76
CA PHE A 10 -35.48 15.94 14.37
C PHE A 10 -33.95 15.89 14.24
N LEU A 11 -33.20 16.07 15.34
CA LEU A 11 -31.73 16.04 15.33
C LEU A 11 -31.13 14.64 15.57
N ALA A 12 -31.93 13.67 16.00
CA ALA A 12 -31.46 12.29 16.22
C ALA A 12 -31.60 11.38 14.98
N SER A 13 -32.41 11.76 13.99
CA SER A 13 -32.68 10.96 12.79
C SER A 13 -31.75 11.25 11.61
N LEU A 14 -30.90 12.29 11.69
CA LEU A 14 -29.95 12.65 10.63
C LEU A 14 -28.50 12.16 10.90
N GLY A 15 -28.32 11.25 11.86
CA GLY A 15 -27.01 10.67 12.20
C GLY A 15 -26.78 9.23 11.72
N LEU A 16 -27.80 8.58 11.15
CA LEU A 16 -27.78 7.14 10.82
C LEU A 16 -27.55 6.81 9.34
N LEU A 17 -27.33 7.81 8.49
CA LEU A 17 -27.13 7.64 7.06
C LEU A 17 -25.78 8.22 6.66
N VAL A 18 -24.71 7.47 6.91
CA VAL A 18 -23.64 7.07 5.96
C VAL A 18 -22.56 6.39 6.82
N SER A 19 -22.90 5.27 7.46
CA SER A 19 -21.86 4.32 7.86
C SER A 19 -21.38 3.68 6.55
N ARG A 20 -20.38 4.27 5.90
CA ARG A 20 -19.66 3.58 4.82
C ARG A 20 -19.19 2.26 5.43
N GLU A 21 -19.62 1.14 4.84
CA GLU A 21 -19.10 -0.18 5.21
C GLU A 21 -17.57 -0.09 5.22
N ALA A 22 -16.97 -0.19 6.41
CA ALA A 22 -15.55 -0.40 6.53
C ALA A 22 -15.28 -1.82 6.01
N ARG A 23 -15.10 -1.93 4.69
CA ARG A 23 -14.65 -3.16 4.06
C ARG A 23 -13.21 -3.33 4.46
N ALA A 24 -13.00 -4.07 5.56
CA ALA A 24 -11.68 -4.57 5.90
C ALA A 24 -11.10 -5.25 4.66
N ASP A 25 -9.81 -5.00 4.41
CA ASP A 25 -9.08 -5.65 3.35
C ASP A 25 -9.08 -7.16 3.64
N LEU A 26 -9.93 -7.92 2.93
CA LEU A 26 -10.01 -9.35 3.12
C LEU A 26 -8.76 -9.98 2.53
N ILE A 27 -7.93 -10.55 3.40
CA ILE A 27 -6.83 -11.41 2.99
C ILE A 27 -7.47 -12.69 2.42
N PRO A 28 -7.13 -13.10 1.18
CA PRO A 28 -7.65 -14.33 0.61
C PRO A 28 -7.32 -15.57 1.46
N ASP A 29 -8.21 -16.57 1.47
CA ASP A 29 -8.00 -17.81 2.21
C ASP A 29 -6.71 -18.53 1.75
N GLY A 30 -5.85 -18.88 2.71
CA GLY A 30 -4.58 -19.56 2.46
C GLY A 30 -3.46 -18.65 1.99
N GLU A 31 -3.66 -17.34 2.03
CA GLU A 31 -2.66 -16.32 1.76
C GLU A 31 -2.39 -15.44 2.97
N LYS A 32 -1.17 -14.92 3.05
CA LYS A 32 -0.77 -13.88 4.00
C LYS A 32 -0.37 -12.63 3.27
N ARG A 33 -0.47 -11.52 3.97
CA ARG A 33 0.02 -10.23 3.48
C ARG A 33 1.54 -10.15 3.49
N VAL A 34 2.10 -9.51 2.48
CA VAL A 34 3.52 -9.12 2.41
C VAL A 34 3.66 -7.64 2.10
N ASP A 35 4.80 -7.07 2.50
CA ASP A 35 5.16 -5.71 2.12
C ASP A 35 5.66 -5.68 0.67
N TYR A 36 5.23 -4.69 -0.10
CA TYR A 36 5.69 -4.49 -1.47
C TYR A 36 6.31 -3.11 -1.66
N THR A 37 7.48 -3.09 -2.29
CA THR A 37 8.12 -1.85 -2.74
C THR A 37 8.72 -2.02 -4.14
N PHE A 38 9.02 -0.90 -4.78
CA PHE A 38 9.85 -0.90 -5.99
C PHE A 38 10.79 0.31 -6.02
N GLU A 39 11.85 0.21 -6.80
CA GLU A 39 12.73 1.33 -7.10
C GLU A 39 13.13 1.37 -8.57
N LEU A 40 13.65 2.52 -8.98
CA LEU A 40 14.32 2.68 -10.27
C LEU A 40 15.81 2.84 -9.99
N GLU A 41 16.60 1.87 -10.42
CA GLU A 41 18.06 2.01 -10.43
C GLU A 41 18.51 2.84 -11.64
N ASN A 42 19.81 3.11 -11.75
CA ASN A 42 20.47 3.81 -12.87
C ASN A 42 19.89 5.17 -13.34
N SER A 43 18.98 5.80 -12.57
CA SER A 43 18.40 7.11 -12.88
C SER A 43 19.46 8.21 -13.07
N SER A 44 20.57 8.13 -12.34
CA SER A 44 21.69 9.07 -12.43
C SER A 44 22.37 9.11 -13.80
N GLN A 45 22.17 8.10 -14.64
CA GLN A 45 22.66 8.06 -16.02
C GLN A 45 21.84 8.97 -16.97
N PHE A 46 20.70 9.47 -16.53
CA PHE A 46 19.78 10.31 -17.32
C PHE A 46 19.51 11.64 -16.59
N PRO A 47 20.53 12.51 -16.40
CA PRO A 47 20.42 13.68 -15.54
C PRO A 47 19.44 14.76 -16.02
N ASP A 48 19.08 14.73 -17.31
CA ASP A 48 18.13 15.66 -17.94
C ASP A 48 16.67 15.22 -17.76
N TYR A 49 16.43 14.12 -17.06
CA TYR A 49 15.11 13.55 -16.86
C TYR A 49 14.78 13.38 -15.38
N VAL A 50 13.48 13.48 -15.10
CA VAL A 50 12.87 13.10 -13.82
C VAL A 50 11.98 11.90 -14.11
N PHE A 51 12.18 10.84 -13.33
CA PHE A 51 11.39 9.63 -13.44
C PHE A 51 10.23 9.66 -12.45
N LEU A 52 9.05 9.29 -12.94
CA LEU A 52 7.80 9.45 -12.22
C LEU A 52 7.00 8.15 -12.24
N ALA A 53 6.24 7.92 -11.18
CA ALA A 53 5.16 6.93 -11.14
C ALA A 53 3.94 7.54 -10.45
N HIS A 54 2.79 6.93 -10.71
CA HIS A 54 1.52 7.34 -10.14
C HIS A 54 0.84 6.20 -9.38
N PRO A 55 1.35 5.82 -8.20
CA PRO A 55 0.72 4.83 -7.34
C PRO A 55 -0.44 5.44 -6.56
N TYR A 56 -1.20 4.59 -5.89
CA TYR A 56 -2.12 5.00 -4.83
C TYR A 56 -1.48 4.71 -3.47
N THR A 57 -1.89 5.48 -2.46
CA THR A 57 -1.40 5.31 -1.09
C THR A 57 -1.67 3.90 -0.56
N THR A 58 -0.85 3.47 0.39
CA THR A 58 -1.12 2.25 1.17
C THR A 58 -2.11 2.47 2.31
N SER A 59 -2.75 3.63 2.39
CA SER A 59 -3.65 3.92 3.50
C SER A 59 -4.84 2.96 3.45
N PHE A 60 -5.20 2.37 4.60
CA PHE A 60 -6.40 1.54 4.77
C PHE A 60 -7.71 2.35 4.74
N GLY A 61 -7.61 3.63 4.38
CA GLY A 61 -8.74 4.52 4.14
C GLY A 61 -9.14 4.52 2.68
N ALA A 62 -9.66 5.66 2.21
CA ALA A 62 -9.93 5.85 0.79
C ALA A 62 -8.60 5.89 0.02
N PRO A 63 -8.43 5.08 -1.04
CA PRO A 63 -7.25 5.16 -1.87
C PRO A 63 -7.11 6.57 -2.43
N MET A 64 -5.92 7.15 -2.27
CA MET A 64 -5.61 8.46 -2.83
C MET A 64 -4.46 8.35 -3.84
N PRO A 65 -4.59 9.00 -5.01
CA PRO A 65 -3.50 9.08 -5.99
C PRO A 65 -2.31 9.85 -5.42
N GLU A 66 -1.10 9.37 -5.69
CA GLU A 66 0.16 10.00 -5.29
C GLU A 66 1.08 10.29 -6.46
N LEU A 67 1.85 11.37 -6.35
CA LEU A 67 2.98 11.65 -7.24
C LEU A 67 4.22 11.00 -6.64
N CYS A 68 4.84 10.11 -7.40
CA CYS A 68 6.03 9.41 -6.96
C CYS A 68 7.23 9.76 -7.83
N VAL A 69 8.23 10.45 -7.28
CA VAL A 69 9.51 10.70 -7.97
C VAL A 69 10.47 9.54 -7.70
N LEU A 70 10.97 8.91 -8.76
CA LEU A 70 11.84 7.73 -8.69
C LEU A 70 13.34 8.10 -8.75
N GLY A 71 14.20 7.13 -8.48
CA GLY A 71 15.66 7.32 -8.45
C GLY A 71 16.22 7.74 -7.09
N GLY A 72 15.39 7.67 -6.03
CA GLY A 72 15.76 7.89 -4.64
C GLY A 72 15.44 6.66 -3.78
N MET A 73 14.72 6.85 -2.68
CA MET A 73 14.31 5.75 -1.81
C MET A 73 13.28 4.81 -2.48
N PRO A 74 13.27 3.52 -2.10
CA PRO A 74 12.21 2.59 -2.46
C PRO A 74 10.81 3.16 -2.19
N ARG A 75 9.87 2.81 -3.06
CA ARG A 75 8.52 3.35 -3.07
C ARG A 75 7.52 2.26 -2.74
N ILE A 76 6.65 2.55 -1.78
CA ILE A 76 5.57 1.67 -1.38
C ILE A 76 4.39 1.92 -2.33
N VAL A 77 3.69 0.87 -2.74
CA VAL A 77 2.57 0.96 -3.69
C VAL A 77 1.34 0.30 -3.10
N GLY A 78 0.21 1.00 -3.06
CA GLY A 78 -1.07 0.41 -2.66
C GLY A 78 -1.58 -0.65 -3.64
N LYS A 79 -2.48 -1.52 -3.19
CA LYS A 79 -3.00 -2.65 -3.97
C LYS A 79 -3.92 -2.28 -5.15
N TYR A 80 -4.42 -1.04 -5.17
CA TYR A 80 -5.54 -0.65 -6.03
C TYR A 80 -5.15 -0.26 -7.46
N VAL A 81 -3.87 0.02 -7.71
CA VAL A 81 -3.38 0.44 -9.02
C VAL A 81 -2.10 -0.27 -9.38
N GLN A 82 -1.89 -0.43 -10.68
CA GLN A 82 -0.65 -0.94 -11.25
C GLN A 82 0.08 0.24 -11.89
N PRO A 83 1.00 0.91 -11.17
CA PRO A 83 1.57 2.15 -11.66
C PRO A 83 2.45 1.89 -12.88
N VAL A 84 2.41 2.83 -13.82
CA VAL A 84 3.32 2.87 -14.98
C VAL A 84 4.50 3.77 -14.66
N VAL A 85 5.69 3.41 -15.17
CA VAL A 85 6.88 4.25 -15.04
C VAL A 85 6.96 5.24 -16.20
N TYR A 86 7.11 6.51 -15.88
CA TYR A 86 7.22 7.62 -16.83
C TYR A 86 8.56 8.35 -16.69
N ALA A 87 8.97 9.01 -17.77
CA ALA A 87 10.05 9.98 -17.78
C ALA A 87 9.50 11.35 -18.22
N MET A 88 9.98 12.41 -17.60
CA MET A 88 9.67 13.79 -17.96
C MET A 88 10.99 14.56 -18.06
N LYS A 89 11.12 15.47 -19.03
CA LYS A 89 12.31 16.35 -19.05
C LYS A 89 12.36 17.14 -17.76
N LYS A 90 13.55 17.25 -17.18
CA LYS A 90 13.77 17.96 -15.92
C LYS A 90 13.37 19.42 -16.01
N SER A 91 13.66 20.09 -17.12
CA SER A 91 13.22 21.47 -17.39
C SER A 91 11.70 21.63 -17.29
N ASP A 92 10.97 20.67 -17.86
CA ASP A 92 9.52 20.72 -17.96
C ASP A 92 8.90 20.39 -16.59
N TYR A 93 9.48 19.42 -15.88
CA TYR A 93 9.09 19.09 -14.51
C TYR A 93 9.26 20.31 -13.58
N GLU A 94 10.39 21.01 -13.65
CA GLU A 94 10.64 22.19 -12.82
C GLU A 94 9.73 23.37 -13.17
N ALA A 95 9.39 23.55 -14.44
CA ALA A 95 8.46 24.57 -14.91
C ALA A 95 6.98 24.23 -14.61
N SER A 96 6.68 22.94 -14.35
CA SER A 96 5.31 22.48 -14.11
C SER A 96 4.82 22.77 -12.69
N SER A 97 3.49 22.74 -12.53
CA SER A 97 2.83 22.71 -11.22
C SER A 97 2.61 21.30 -10.68
N LEU A 98 3.18 20.25 -11.31
CA LEU A 98 2.88 18.85 -11.01
C LEU A 98 3.03 18.51 -9.52
N ARG A 99 4.04 19.07 -8.84
CA ARG A 99 4.30 18.89 -7.41
C ARG A 99 3.18 19.41 -6.48
N LYS A 100 2.24 20.18 -7.01
CA LYS A 100 1.10 20.78 -6.29
C LYS A 100 -0.22 20.12 -6.67
N LEU A 101 -0.22 19.18 -7.62
CA LEU A 101 -1.42 18.48 -8.03
C LEU A 101 -1.71 17.33 -7.06
N GLU A 102 -2.99 17.15 -6.74
CA GLU A 102 -3.49 16.11 -5.86
C GLU A 102 -4.83 15.59 -6.42
N GLY A 103 -5.25 14.40 -5.97
CA GLY A 103 -6.56 13.84 -6.30
C GLY A 103 -6.80 13.72 -7.81
N ALA A 104 -8.02 14.07 -8.23
CA ALA A 104 -8.45 13.98 -9.63
C ALA A 104 -7.61 14.83 -10.60
N ALA A 105 -7.03 15.96 -10.14
CA ALA A 105 -6.19 16.79 -10.99
C ALA A 105 -4.85 16.09 -11.31
N LEU A 106 -4.30 15.36 -10.34
CA LEU A 106 -3.11 14.55 -10.55
C LEU A 106 -3.38 13.37 -11.48
N GLU A 107 -4.52 12.69 -11.30
CA GLU A 107 -4.96 11.60 -12.19
C GLU A 107 -5.14 12.09 -13.62
N ALA A 108 -5.80 13.23 -13.81
CA ALA A 108 -6.00 13.84 -15.13
C ALA A 108 -4.67 14.15 -15.82
N PHE A 109 -3.68 14.66 -15.10
CA PHE A 109 -2.35 14.92 -15.65
C PHE A 109 -1.69 13.65 -16.22
N PHE A 110 -1.73 12.53 -15.47
CA PHE A 110 -1.17 11.26 -15.94
C PHE A 110 -2.01 10.62 -17.05
N ALA A 111 -3.33 10.86 -17.09
CA ALA A 111 -4.21 10.39 -18.15
C ALA A 111 -4.01 11.16 -19.48
N GLU A 112 -3.79 12.48 -19.42
CA GLU A 112 -3.50 13.30 -20.59
C GLU A 112 -2.12 12.99 -21.20
N GLY A 113 -1.15 12.62 -20.35
CA GLY A 113 0.19 12.22 -20.79
C GLY A 113 1.04 13.34 -21.41
N LYS A 114 0.60 14.61 -21.34
CA LYS A 114 1.29 15.72 -22.00
C LYS A 114 2.64 15.98 -21.34
N GLY A 115 3.72 15.86 -22.11
CA GLY A 115 5.09 16.03 -21.63
C GLY A 115 5.63 14.83 -20.85
N LEU A 116 4.86 13.74 -20.76
CA LEU A 116 5.30 12.46 -20.22
C LEU A 116 5.71 11.52 -21.35
N ILE A 117 6.82 10.82 -21.15
CA ILE A 117 7.23 9.69 -21.99
C ILE A 117 6.95 8.44 -21.17
N SER A 118 6.02 7.60 -21.63
CA SER A 118 5.69 6.34 -20.95
C SER A 118 6.67 5.25 -21.33
N SER A 119 7.11 4.44 -20.36
CA SER A 119 7.85 3.21 -20.64
C SER A 119 6.97 2.06 -21.13
N GLY A 120 5.65 2.16 -20.91
CA GLY A 120 4.74 1.02 -21.02
C GLY A 120 4.94 -0.07 -19.95
N LEU A 121 5.95 0.06 -19.08
CA LEU A 121 6.19 -0.89 -17.99
C LEU A 121 5.18 -0.64 -16.87
N THR A 122 4.30 -1.61 -16.68
CA THR A 122 3.35 -1.66 -15.57
C THR A 122 3.95 -2.43 -14.40
N ILE A 123 4.08 -1.77 -13.26
CA ILE A 123 4.46 -2.39 -11.99
C ILE A 123 3.26 -3.14 -11.44
N ARG A 124 3.45 -4.40 -11.04
CA ARG A 124 2.40 -5.28 -10.51
C ARG A 124 2.69 -5.60 -9.04
N PRO A 125 2.23 -4.78 -8.10
CA PRO A 125 2.42 -5.04 -6.68
C PRO A 125 1.84 -6.40 -6.28
N GLU A 126 2.62 -7.21 -5.57
CA GLU A 126 2.14 -8.42 -4.90
C GLU A 126 1.96 -8.12 -3.43
N HIS A 127 0.72 -8.08 -2.97
CA HIS A 127 0.41 -7.83 -1.54
C HIS A 127 0.09 -9.09 -0.77
N PHE A 128 -0.12 -10.21 -1.47
CA PHE A 128 -0.50 -11.48 -0.88
C PHE A 128 0.35 -12.61 -1.46
N VAL A 129 0.72 -13.56 -0.61
CA VAL A 129 1.44 -14.78 -1.01
C VAL A 129 0.84 -15.96 -0.26
N PRO A 130 1.01 -17.21 -0.74
CA PRO A 130 0.60 -18.36 0.03
C PRO A 130 1.18 -18.37 1.45
N ASP A 131 0.37 -18.68 2.46
CA ASP A 131 0.75 -18.66 3.88
C ASP A 131 2.02 -19.47 4.19
N ARG A 132 2.19 -20.58 3.46
CA ARG A 132 3.34 -21.49 3.59
C ARG A 132 4.66 -20.88 3.11
N TRP A 133 4.64 -19.79 2.34
CA TRP A 133 5.86 -19.14 1.89
C TRP A 133 6.45 -18.33 3.05
N PRO A 134 7.74 -18.48 3.39
CA PRO A 134 8.38 -17.70 4.45
C PRO A 134 8.73 -16.27 4.01
N VAL A 135 8.05 -15.74 2.98
CA VAL A 135 8.28 -14.39 2.45
C VAL A 135 7.49 -13.40 3.29
N LYS A 136 8.15 -12.34 3.73
CA LYS A 136 7.56 -11.19 4.44
C LYS A 136 7.40 -9.97 3.53
N GLY A 137 8.23 -9.87 2.49
CA GLY A 137 8.18 -8.74 1.57
C GLY A 137 8.86 -9.00 0.24
N MET A 138 8.57 -8.13 -0.71
CA MET A 138 9.16 -8.10 -2.05
C MET A 138 9.60 -6.70 -2.41
N HIS A 139 10.71 -6.60 -3.13
CA HIS A 139 11.20 -5.34 -3.67
C HIS A 139 11.62 -5.51 -5.12
N ASP A 140 10.89 -4.87 -6.02
CA ASP A 140 11.17 -4.89 -7.45
C ASP A 140 12.16 -3.78 -7.84
N VAL A 141 13.15 -4.13 -8.65
CA VAL A 141 14.13 -3.20 -9.20
C VAL A 141 13.86 -3.00 -10.68
N VAL A 142 13.56 -1.77 -11.05
CA VAL A 142 13.36 -1.31 -12.43
C VAL A 142 14.66 -0.69 -12.94
N ARG A 143 15.02 -0.96 -14.19
CA ARG A 143 16.15 -0.33 -14.89
C ARG A 143 15.69 0.35 -16.16
N VAL A 144 16.27 1.51 -16.47
CA VAL A 144 16.13 2.16 -17.78
C VAL A 144 17.11 1.51 -18.77
N GLU A 145 16.59 0.96 -19.86
CA GLU A 145 17.38 0.36 -20.94
C GLU A 145 17.58 1.35 -22.10
N LYS A 146 16.61 2.22 -22.34
CA LYS A 146 16.69 3.26 -23.39
C LYS A 146 15.85 4.48 -23.02
N LEU A 147 16.41 5.68 -23.21
CA LEU A 147 15.67 6.93 -23.11
C LEU A 147 16.23 7.96 -24.09
N GLU A 148 15.69 7.98 -25.31
CA GLU A 148 16.15 8.86 -26.38
C GLU A 148 15.07 9.03 -27.45
N GLY A 149 14.99 10.22 -28.07
CA GLY A 149 14.11 10.43 -29.23
C GLY A 149 12.62 10.26 -28.93
N GLY A 150 12.20 10.53 -27.68
CA GLY A 150 10.81 10.29 -27.24
C GLY A 150 10.49 8.82 -26.97
N VAL A 151 11.48 7.92 -27.04
CA VAL A 151 11.33 6.50 -26.70
C VAL A 151 11.87 6.29 -25.29
N PHE A 152 11.05 5.70 -24.42
CA PHE A 152 11.45 5.24 -23.10
C PHE A 152 11.20 3.74 -22.99
N VAL A 153 12.25 2.98 -22.67
CA VAL A 153 12.19 1.55 -22.40
C VAL A 153 12.76 1.30 -21.01
N ALA A 154 11.93 0.74 -20.14
CA ALA A 154 12.33 0.27 -18.83
C ALA A 154 11.91 -1.19 -18.67
N ARG A 155 12.61 -1.93 -17.81
CA ARG A 155 12.24 -3.31 -17.45
C ARG A 155 12.47 -3.58 -15.98
N LEU A 156 11.76 -4.58 -15.48
CA LEU A 156 12.10 -5.24 -14.22
C LEU A 156 13.35 -6.08 -14.46
N VAL A 157 14.39 -5.87 -13.64
CA VAL A 157 15.65 -6.61 -13.77
C VAL A 157 15.86 -7.59 -12.64
N LYS A 158 15.29 -7.33 -11.46
CA LYS A 158 15.52 -8.11 -10.25
C LYS A 158 14.38 -7.91 -9.27
N VAL A 159 14.03 -8.96 -8.54
CA VAL A 159 13.21 -8.90 -7.33
C VAL A 159 14.06 -9.32 -6.13
N VAL A 160 13.93 -8.61 -5.02
CA VAL A 160 14.55 -9.00 -3.75
C VAL A 160 13.45 -9.49 -2.82
N TYR A 161 13.51 -10.78 -2.47
CA TYR A 161 12.63 -11.37 -1.47
C TYR A 161 13.22 -11.16 -0.08
N PHE A 162 12.36 -10.76 0.87
CA PHE A 162 12.68 -10.67 2.29
C PHE A 162 11.98 -11.82 3.00
N PHE A 163 12.74 -12.63 3.71
CA PHE A 163 12.25 -13.81 4.40
C PHE A 163 12.05 -13.56 5.89
N ASP A 164 11.22 -14.39 6.52
CA ASP A 164 10.89 -14.31 7.96
C ASP A 164 12.13 -14.51 8.86
N ASP A 165 13.16 -15.22 8.39
CA ASP A 165 14.45 -15.40 9.05
C ASP A 165 15.41 -14.18 8.88
N GLY A 166 14.95 -13.11 8.21
CA GLY A 166 15.72 -11.91 7.91
C GLY A 166 16.59 -12.02 6.66
N LYS A 167 16.62 -13.17 5.99
CA LYS A 167 17.39 -13.36 4.75
C LYS A 167 16.82 -12.49 3.63
N ARG A 168 17.72 -11.96 2.81
CA ARG A 168 17.39 -11.22 1.59
C ARG A 168 17.95 -11.95 0.39
N VAL A 169 17.10 -12.32 -0.55
CA VAL A 169 17.52 -13.09 -1.73
C VAL A 169 17.14 -12.34 -3.00
N PRO A 170 18.13 -11.81 -3.74
CA PRO A 170 17.88 -11.27 -5.07
C PRO A 170 17.68 -12.41 -6.07
N VAL A 171 16.71 -12.23 -6.97
CA VAL A 171 16.45 -13.13 -8.10
C VAL A 171 16.24 -12.28 -9.34
N ASP A 172 16.96 -12.58 -10.41
CA ASP A 172 16.84 -11.84 -11.67
C ASP A 172 15.51 -12.15 -12.35
N TYR A 173 14.93 -11.12 -12.98
CA TYR A 173 13.75 -11.31 -13.80
C TYR A 173 14.11 -12.06 -15.09
N PRO A 174 13.33 -13.07 -15.49
CA PRO A 174 13.42 -13.64 -16.82
C PRO A 174 13.06 -12.61 -17.90
N ALA A 175 13.48 -12.90 -19.14
CA ALA A 175 13.24 -12.02 -20.30
C ALA A 175 11.75 -11.81 -20.63
N ASP A 176 10.87 -12.70 -20.18
CA ASP A 176 9.41 -12.56 -20.36
C ASP A 176 8.77 -11.59 -19.36
N GLY A 177 9.55 -11.03 -18.42
CA GLY A 177 9.10 -10.06 -17.43
C GLY A 177 8.19 -10.64 -16.35
N LYS A 178 8.00 -11.96 -16.29
CA LYS A 178 7.23 -12.60 -15.20
C LYS A 178 8.07 -12.62 -13.94
N ARG A 179 7.47 -12.26 -12.80
CA ARG A 179 8.16 -12.34 -11.52
C ARG A 179 8.55 -13.80 -11.27
N PRO A 180 9.83 -14.10 -11.00
CA PRO A 180 10.23 -15.46 -10.62
C PRO A 180 9.56 -15.85 -9.29
N PHE A 181 9.64 -17.13 -8.91
CA PHE A 181 9.22 -17.53 -7.57
C PHE A 181 10.37 -17.33 -6.56
N PRO A 182 10.06 -17.13 -5.26
CA PRO A 182 11.08 -17.17 -4.24
C PRO A 182 11.82 -18.52 -4.27
N PRO A 183 13.16 -18.55 -4.15
CA PRO A 183 13.91 -19.79 -4.31
C PRO A 183 13.48 -20.88 -3.32
N GLY A 184 13.23 -22.09 -3.84
CA GLY A 184 12.75 -23.22 -3.05
C GLY A 184 11.22 -23.31 -2.91
N PHE A 185 10.46 -22.39 -3.51
CA PHE A 185 9.01 -22.38 -3.44
C PHE A 185 8.41 -22.39 -4.85
N ALA A 186 7.49 -23.32 -5.09
CA ALA A 186 6.76 -23.45 -6.36
C ALA A 186 5.33 -22.89 -6.19
N PRO A 187 4.64 -22.56 -7.30
CA PRO A 187 3.24 -22.13 -7.25
C PRO A 187 2.37 -23.22 -6.62
N THR A 188 1.29 -22.80 -5.96
CA THR A 188 0.23 -23.75 -5.59
C THR A 188 -0.39 -24.27 -6.89
N PRO A 189 -0.59 -25.58 -7.07
CA PRO A 189 -1.39 -26.06 -8.18
C PRO A 189 -2.79 -25.42 -8.13
N PRO A 190 -3.44 -25.20 -9.29
CA PRO A 190 -4.79 -24.64 -9.32
C PRO A 190 -5.76 -25.47 -8.49
N ARG A 191 -6.70 -24.79 -7.80
CA ARG A 191 -7.67 -25.41 -6.89
C ARG A 191 -8.56 -26.47 -7.55
N ASP A 192 -8.69 -26.44 -8.87
CA ASP A 192 -9.58 -27.33 -9.63
C ASP A 192 -9.03 -28.76 -9.83
N GLU A 193 -7.80 -29.06 -9.39
CA GLU A 193 -7.21 -30.41 -9.44
C GLU A 193 -7.21 -31.14 -8.09
N ALA A 194 -7.65 -30.50 -7.00
CA ALA A 194 -8.03 -31.22 -5.79
C ALA A 194 -9.44 -31.78 -5.97
N ALA A 195 -9.60 -32.69 -6.92
CA ALA A 195 -10.80 -33.48 -7.09
C ALA A 195 -11.19 -34.04 -5.73
N GLU A 196 -12.40 -33.70 -5.31
CA GLU A 196 -13.17 -34.40 -4.30
C GLU A 196 -12.90 -35.89 -4.48
N THR A 197 -12.09 -36.48 -3.60
CA THR A 197 -12.14 -37.92 -3.44
C THR A 197 -13.50 -38.16 -2.78
N PRO A 198 -14.48 -38.76 -3.46
CA PRO A 198 -15.75 -39.04 -2.80
C PRO A 198 -15.44 -40.00 -1.65
N SER A 199 -15.58 -39.50 -0.42
CA SER A 199 -15.66 -40.35 0.76
C SER A 199 -16.73 -41.41 0.50
N PRO A 200 -16.43 -42.72 0.61
CA PRO A 200 -17.45 -43.73 0.47
C PRO A 200 -18.42 -43.63 1.64
N SER A 201 -19.58 -43.03 1.37
CA SER A 201 -20.75 -43.06 2.25
C SER A 201 -21.11 -44.51 2.53
N THR A 202 -20.75 -45.00 3.72
CA THR A 202 -21.17 -46.31 4.19
C THR A 202 -22.59 -46.18 4.70
N THR A 203 -23.53 -46.77 3.96
CA THR A 203 -24.92 -46.97 4.33
C THR A 203 -25.00 -47.91 5.53
N ALA A 204 -25.56 -47.46 6.64
CA ALA A 204 -26.15 -48.34 7.66
C ALA A 204 -27.17 -47.56 8.49
N ASP A 205 -28.45 -47.76 8.17
CA ASP A 205 -29.58 -47.54 9.09
C ASP A 205 -29.44 -48.48 10.31
N PRO A 206 -30.01 -48.11 11.48
CA PRO A 206 -31.33 -48.67 11.79
C PRO A 206 -32.31 -47.74 12.54
N ALA A 207 -33.57 -47.82 12.10
CA ALA A 207 -34.82 -47.95 12.85
C ALA A 207 -35.11 -47.06 14.08
N GLU A 208 -35.95 -46.04 13.84
CA GLU A 208 -37.27 -45.77 14.44
C GLU A 208 -37.62 -46.40 15.82
N ASN A 209 -37.82 -45.54 16.84
CA ASN A 209 -38.97 -45.58 17.74
C ASN A 209 -39.17 -44.25 18.52
N THR A 210 -40.41 -43.76 18.47
CA THR A 210 -40.96 -42.45 18.88
C THR A 210 -41.42 -42.44 20.37
N PRO A 211 -42.18 -41.44 20.90
CA PRO A 211 -41.91 -40.02 21.25
C PRO A 211 -42.10 -39.69 22.77
N ALA A 212 -41.65 -38.50 23.22
CA ALA A 212 -42.38 -37.67 24.21
C ALA A 212 -41.86 -36.20 24.23
N ALA A 213 -42.80 -35.25 24.26
CA ALA A 213 -42.61 -33.79 24.33
C ALA A 213 -42.83 -33.27 25.78
N PRO A 214 -42.88 -31.95 26.09
CA PRO A 214 -42.36 -30.74 25.44
C PRO A 214 -41.59 -29.79 26.42
N ALA A 215 -41.22 -28.61 25.89
CA ALA A 215 -40.98 -27.31 26.57
C ALA A 215 -39.54 -26.95 27.00
N HIS A 216 -38.92 -25.99 26.31
CA HIS A 216 -38.90 -24.58 26.71
C HIS A 216 -38.22 -23.70 25.64
N ALA A 217 -38.74 -22.48 25.48
CA ALA A 217 -38.31 -21.45 24.53
C ALA A 217 -37.05 -20.70 25.00
N PRO A 218 -36.39 -19.90 24.12
CA PRO A 218 -34.98 -19.52 24.23
C PRO A 218 -34.79 -18.20 24.98
N SER A 219 -33.71 -18.10 25.76
CA SER A 219 -33.21 -16.83 26.28
C SER A 219 -31.69 -16.79 26.29
N GLY A 220 -31.13 -15.70 25.77
CA GLY A 220 -29.79 -15.23 26.13
C GLY A 220 -28.68 -15.44 25.10
N CYS A 221 -28.60 -14.56 24.10
CA CYS A 221 -27.31 -14.18 23.51
C CYS A 221 -26.53 -13.38 24.56
N GLY A 222 -25.66 -14.05 25.31
CA GLY A 222 -24.62 -13.43 26.14
C GLY A 222 -23.43 -13.06 25.26
N GLY A 223 -23.11 -11.76 25.23
CA GLY A 223 -22.07 -11.20 24.38
C GLY A 223 -20.67 -11.77 24.63
N CYS A 224 -19.97 -12.04 23.54
CA CYS A 224 -18.52 -12.15 23.55
C CYS A 224 -17.92 -10.74 23.53
N ALA A 225 -17.51 -10.29 24.71
CA ALA A 225 -16.60 -9.16 24.87
C ALA A 225 -15.25 -9.52 24.24
N VAL A 226 -14.85 -8.81 23.18
CA VAL A 226 -13.48 -8.83 22.70
C VAL A 226 -12.67 -7.94 23.64
N LYS A 227 -11.82 -8.57 24.45
CA LYS A 227 -10.72 -7.89 25.16
C LYS A 227 -9.78 -7.34 24.09
N GLY A 228 -9.72 -6.02 23.97
CA GLY A 228 -8.62 -5.34 23.29
C GLY A 228 -7.38 -5.45 24.15
N GLU A 229 -6.39 -6.20 23.69
CA GLU A 229 -5.03 -6.12 24.23
C GLU A 229 -4.25 -5.09 23.42
N GLU A 230 -3.89 -4.02 24.14
CA GLU A 230 -3.03 -2.94 23.69
C GLU A 230 -1.61 -3.48 23.46
N GLY A 231 -1.26 -3.72 22.20
CA GLY A 231 0.10 -4.02 21.77
C GLY A 231 0.83 -2.76 21.33
N ALA A 232 1.25 -1.94 22.29
CA ALA A 232 2.18 -0.83 22.06
C ALA A 232 3.63 -1.35 22.05
N ALA A 233 4.27 -1.31 20.88
CA ALA A 233 5.73 -1.29 20.70
C ALA A 233 5.98 -0.81 19.26
N GLY A 234 6.70 0.26 18.96
CA GLY A 234 7.81 0.87 19.65
C GLY A 234 8.89 1.13 18.60
N PHE A 235 8.68 2.13 17.73
CA PHE A 235 9.71 2.58 16.78
C PHE A 235 10.24 3.94 17.25
N MET A 236 11.36 3.87 17.98
CA MET A 236 12.17 5.02 18.39
C MET A 236 12.90 5.58 17.16
N PHE A 237 12.43 6.71 16.63
CA PHE A 237 13.23 7.55 15.74
C PHE A 237 13.96 8.62 16.57
N LEU A 238 15.27 8.43 16.68
CA LEU A 238 16.24 9.44 17.11
C LEU A 238 16.22 10.61 16.12
N LEU A 239 15.77 11.78 16.57
CA LEU A 239 16.07 13.06 15.91
C LEU A 239 16.76 13.96 16.92
N GLY A 240 18.06 14.13 16.71
CA GLY A 240 18.86 15.16 17.35
C GLY A 240 18.46 16.54 16.84
N ALA A 241 18.20 17.45 17.77
CA ALA A 241 18.11 18.88 17.50
C ALA A 241 19.24 19.59 18.25
N LEU A 242 20.20 20.07 17.48
CA LEU A 242 21.31 20.93 17.88
C LEU A 242 20.89 22.40 17.63
N ALA A 243 21.30 23.28 18.56
CA ALA A 243 21.27 24.74 18.53
C ALA A 243 19.88 25.42 18.70
N ALA A 244 19.71 26.54 19.41
CA ALA A 244 20.65 27.59 19.77
C ALA A 244 20.29 28.22 21.13
N LEU A 245 21.27 28.31 22.02
CA LEU A 245 21.19 29.09 23.25
C LEU A 245 21.70 30.51 23.02
N ARG A 246 20.82 31.45 23.39
CA ARG A 246 21.02 32.88 23.63
C ARG A 246 22.41 33.26 24.14
N GLY A 247 23.04 34.22 23.48
CA GLY A 247 24.14 35.03 24.01
C GLY A 247 23.82 36.52 23.92
N ARG A 248 23.26 37.09 25.00
CA ARG A 248 22.91 38.51 25.16
C ARG A 248 23.80 39.11 26.25
N ARG A 249 24.83 39.89 25.89
CA ARG A 249 25.51 40.93 26.72
C ARG A 249 26.11 41.93 25.74
N ARG A 250 25.55 43.13 25.52
CA ARG A 250 25.39 44.35 26.34
C ARG A 250 26.72 45.03 26.69
N ALA A 251 26.76 46.30 26.28
CA ALA A 251 27.51 47.45 26.78
C ALA A 251 28.92 47.72 26.22
N GLY A 252 29.07 48.91 25.62
CA GLY A 252 30.17 49.79 25.98
C GLY A 252 30.77 50.61 24.84
N ASN A 253 30.51 51.92 24.91
CA ASN A 253 31.45 53.02 24.63
C ASN A 253 31.67 53.58 23.19
N SER A 254 31.08 54.77 23.02
CA SER A 254 31.76 56.09 22.89
C SER A 254 32.46 56.51 21.59
N GLY A 255 32.01 57.68 21.10
CA GLY A 255 32.79 58.67 20.34
C GLY A 255 32.76 58.43 18.82
N SER A 256 32.75 59.40 17.93
CA SER A 256 32.95 60.85 17.95
C SER A 256 32.62 61.28 16.50
N MET A 257 31.60 62.10 16.26
CA MET A 257 31.73 63.52 15.89
C MET A 257 32.59 63.80 14.63
N ALA A 258 31.89 63.92 13.49
CA ALA A 258 32.01 64.93 12.41
C ALA A 258 33.35 65.13 11.66
N PRO A 259 33.38 65.91 10.56
CA PRO A 259 32.28 66.39 9.70
C PRO A 259 32.17 65.67 8.34
#